data_AF-A0AAJ1RST6-F1
#
_entry.id   AF-A0AAJ1RST6-F1
#
_cell.length_a   1.000
_cell.length_b   1.000
_cell.length_c   1.000
_cell.angle_alpha   90.00
_cell.angle_beta   90.00
_cell.angle_gamma   90.00
#
_symmetry.space_group_name_H-M   'P 1'
#
loop_
_entity.id
_entity.type
_entity.pdbx_description
1 polymer ?
#
loop_
_entity_poly.entity_id
_entity_poly.type
_entity_poly.pdbx_seq_one_letter_code
_entity_poly.pdbx_strand_id
1 'polypeptide(L)'
;DTYNVSPTTQTRYLPKDERLGLVPHLLEQLMQSRDRHKIALAEASAAGNEAEAFLQDQLQYAVKILMNSFYGVFASSFYRFTHPDLGASITEWARHNIREIIAQVEEDGHEVVYSDTDSIFVRSPVDKQAPIKRPDEDDDSLNEWEVAKRDALRFGEQLADRFTREGAELEFETALSAFFSHGAKKRYVGRVVWPREEMLIRGYEVRRTDSFALLTRTMTEMFEMILDGEEWAAVEMTKSVIDDVKERSTDAADLIISRSCKGTLRRDGSVDFTKVYDNPNGLPYVRAAKERIRRGLPFTPGMKVGYIVTDAKSSPMTVEPWLVDEIGEKAPEYDPDYYARRLAKSLGRITEAFGWSENELLSGSRQQSIFDF
;
A
#
# COMPACT_ATOMS: atom_id res chain seq x y z
N ASP A 1 26.66 7.13 -36.89
CA ASP A 1 25.42 7.70 -36.36
C ASP A 1 25.32 7.45 -34.85
N THR A 2 25.55 8.50 -34.06
CA THR A 2 25.49 8.47 -32.60
C THR A 2 24.04 8.64 -32.16
N TYR A 3 23.22 7.59 -32.24
CA TYR A 3 21.86 7.60 -31.68
C TYR A 3 21.84 6.86 -30.34
N ASN A 4 21.06 7.37 -29.40
CA ASN A 4 20.64 6.59 -28.23
C ASN A 4 19.49 5.68 -28.66
N VAL A 5 19.59 4.37 -28.40
CA VAL A 5 18.64 3.37 -28.90
C VAL A 5 17.98 2.67 -27.73
N SER A 6 16.64 2.66 -27.71
CA SER A 6 15.90 1.94 -26.67
C SER A 6 16.16 0.43 -26.72
N PRO A 7 16.23 -0.26 -25.56
CA PRO A 7 16.65 -1.67 -25.50
C PRO A 7 15.79 -2.63 -26.32
N THR A 8 14.47 -2.44 -26.37
CA THR A 8 13.55 -3.42 -26.98
C THR A 8 12.94 -2.90 -28.28
N THR A 9 12.33 -1.71 -28.29
CA THR A 9 11.69 -1.17 -29.50
C THR A 9 12.66 -0.63 -30.53
N GLN A 10 13.94 -0.45 -30.17
CA GLN A 10 14.99 0.10 -31.04
C GLN A 10 14.66 1.51 -31.57
N THR A 11 13.74 2.22 -30.90
CA THR A 11 13.45 3.64 -31.10
C THR A 11 14.73 4.44 -30.90
N ARG A 12 15.04 5.32 -31.85
CA ARG A 12 16.27 6.11 -31.90
C ARG A 12 16.02 7.53 -31.42
N TYR A 13 16.89 8.02 -30.56
CA TYR A 13 16.87 9.38 -30.01
C TYR A 13 18.18 10.08 -30.33
N LEU A 14 18.09 11.37 -30.69
CA LEU A 14 19.26 12.22 -30.86
C LEU A 14 19.97 12.40 -29.51
N PRO A 15 21.32 12.51 -29.48
CA PRO A 15 22.05 12.87 -28.28
C PRO A 15 21.66 14.25 -27.77
N LYS A 16 21.74 14.44 -26.44
CA LYS A 16 21.50 15.74 -25.81
C LYS A 16 22.41 16.85 -26.37
N ASP A 17 23.64 16.49 -26.73
CA ASP A 17 24.66 17.42 -27.25
C ASP A 17 24.34 17.90 -28.68
N GLU A 18 23.52 17.13 -29.41
CA GLU A 18 23.01 17.53 -30.71
C GLU A 18 21.73 18.35 -30.56
N ARG A 19 20.78 17.89 -29.72
CA ARG A 19 19.54 18.61 -29.46
C ARG A 19 18.94 18.26 -28.10
N LEU A 20 18.90 19.25 -27.20
CA LEU A 20 18.14 19.16 -25.96
C LEU A 20 16.64 19.32 -26.25
N GLY A 21 15.84 18.33 -25.86
CA GLY A 21 14.39 18.37 -25.98
C GLY A 21 13.72 19.30 -24.95
N LEU A 22 12.52 19.79 -25.26
CA LEU A 22 11.75 20.65 -24.36
C LEU A 22 11.41 19.96 -23.03
N VAL A 23 11.06 18.66 -23.09
CA VAL A 23 10.63 17.89 -21.92
C VAL A 23 11.79 17.66 -20.94
N PRO A 24 12.97 17.16 -21.37
CA PRO A 24 14.16 17.11 -20.50
C PRO A 24 14.47 18.45 -19.83
N HIS A 25 14.42 19.56 -20.57
CA HIS A 25 14.67 20.89 -20.01
C HIS A 25 13.66 21.28 -18.91
N LEU A 26 12.38 21.00 -19.11
CA LEU A 26 11.34 21.25 -18.09
C LEU A 26 11.53 20.34 -16.87
N LEU A 27 11.87 19.07 -17.08
CA LEU A 27 12.12 18.13 -15.99
C LEU A 27 13.35 18.52 -15.18
N GLU A 28 14.43 18.99 -15.81
CA GLU A 28 15.61 19.53 -15.10
C GLU A 28 15.24 20.70 -14.18
N GLN A 29 14.40 21.61 -14.64
CA GLN A 29 13.92 22.72 -13.79
C GLN A 29 13.07 22.23 -12.61
N LEU A 30 12.22 21.23 -12.83
CA LEU A 30 11.41 20.63 -11.77
C LEU A 30 12.28 19.86 -10.77
N MET A 31 13.30 19.13 -11.22
CA MET A 31 14.28 18.46 -10.36
C MET A 31 14.99 19.48 -9.47
N GLN A 32 15.54 20.55 -10.06
CA GLN A 32 16.18 21.62 -9.28
C GLN A 32 15.23 22.29 -8.27
N SER A 33 13.96 22.46 -8.63
CA SER A 33 12.95 22.97 -7.70
C SER A 33 12.70 22.00 -6.55
N ARG A 34 12.61 20.69 -6.85
CA ARG A 34 12.42 19.65 -5.85
C ARG A 34 13.62 19.58 -4.89
N ASP A 35 14.83 19.69 -5.41
CA ASP A 35 16.06 19.66 -4.60
C ASP A 35 16.11 20.80 -3.60
N ARG A 36 15.71 22.02 -4.03
CA ARG A 36 15.59 23.17 -3.11
C ARG A 36 14.63 22.88 -1.96
N HIS A 37 13.49 22.26 -2.24
CA HIS A 37 12.53 21.89 -1.19
C HIS A 37 13.06 20.76 -0.29
N LYS A 38 13.80 19.77 -0.82
CA LYS A 38 14.46 18.73 -0.01
C LYS A 38 15.53 19.32 0.91
N ILE A 39 16.33 20.27 0.43
CA ILE A 39 17.34 20.98 1.24
C ILE A 39 16.65 21.79 2.34
N ALA A 40 15.64 22.59 1.99
CA ALA A 40 14.89 23.38 2.96
C ALA A 40 14.17 22.51 4.01
N LEU A 41 13.65 21.35 3.62
CA LEU A 41 13.10 20.34 4.53
C LEU A 41 14.14 19.84 5.53
N ALA A 42 15.35 19.49 5.05
CA ALA A 42 16.43 19.04 5.92
C ALA A 42 16.89 20.13 6.91
N GLU A 43 17.02 21.38 6.43
CA GLU A 43 17.36 22.53 7.25
C GLU A 43 16.28 22.82 8.31
N ALA A 44 15.01 22.82 7.92
CA ALA A 44 13.89 23.04 8.84
C ALA A 44 13.79 21.93 9.90
N SER A 45 14.01 20.68 9.50
CA SER A 45 14.03 19.53 10.41
C SER A 45 15.18 19.64 11.42
N ALA A 46 16.38 20.00 10.96
CA ALA A 46 17.54 20.22 11.83
C ALA A 46 17.33 21.41 12.79
N ALA A 47 16.56 22.42 12.39
CA ALA A 47 16.18 23.55 13.23
C ALA A 47 14.99 23.26 14.18
N GLY A 48 14.38 22.07 14.12
CA GLY A 48 13.20 21.72 14.93
C GLY A 48 11.93 22.49 14.54
N ASN A 49 11.89 23.08 13.33
CA ASN A 49 10.71 23.81 12.85
C ASN A 49 9.77 22.85 12.11
N GLU A 50 8.91 22.17 12.87
CA GLU A 50 7.99 21.15 12.33
C GLU A 50 7.02 21.69 11.28
N ALA A 51 6.53 22.93 11.45
CA ALA A 51 5.57 23.52 10.52
C ALA A 51 6.21 23.79 9.15
N GLU A 52 7.45 24.31 9.13
CA GLU A 52 8.19 24.53 7.89
C GLU A 52 8.63 23.21 7.27
N ALA A 53 9.11 22.26 8.06
CA ALA A 53 9.45 20.92 7.58
C ALA A 53 8.24 20.27 6.90
N PHE A 54 7.06 20.31 7.54
CA PHE A 54 5.83 19.80 6.94
C PHE A 54 5.50 20.50 5.61
N LEU A 55 5.58 21.83 5.54
CA LEU A 55 5.33 22.59 4.31
C LEU A 55 6.30 22.17 3.18
N GLN A 56 7.60 22.11 3.46
CA GLN A 56 8.61 21.76 2.47
C GLN A 56 8.46 20.31 1.99
N ASP A 57 8.06 19.39 2.88
CA ASP A 57 7.71 18.02 2.50
C ASP A 57 6.50 17.98 1.54
N GLN A 58 5.44 18.75 1.81
CA GLN A 58 4.30 18.83 0.89
C GLN A 58 4.67 19.44 -0.46
N LEU A 59 5.55 20.45 -0.48
CA LEU A 59 6.00 21.09 -1.73
C LEU A 59 6.88 20.15 -2.57
N GLN A 60 7.89 19.50 -1.99
CA GLN A 60 8.70 18.52 -2.74
C GLN A 60 7.82 17.37 -3.27
N TYR A 61 6.83 16.95 -2.49
CA TYR A 61 5.90 15.90 -2.88
C TYR A 61 5.00 16.32 -4.04
N ALA A 62 4.50 17.56 -4.04
CA ALA A 62 3.73 18.12 -5.15
C ALA A 62 4.56 18.20 -6.44
N VAL A 63 5.83 18.62 -6.35
CA VAL A 63 6.75 18.63 -7.50
C VAL A 63 7.01 17.20 -8.01
N LYS A 64 7.20 16.22 -7.11
CA LYS A 64 7.32 14.79 -7.47
C LYS A 64 6.11 14.29 -8.24
N ILE A 65 4.89 14.62 -7.80
CA ILE A 65 3.65 14.27 -8.51
C ILE A 65 3.63 14.89 -9.91
N LEU A 66 3.99 16.17 -10.04
CA LEU A 66 4.01 16.87 -11.32
C LEU A 66 5.03 16.24 -12.28
N MET A 67 6.23 15.93 -11.82
CA MET A 67 7.25 15.23 -12.62
C MET A 67 6.73 13.89 -13.13
N ASN A 68 6.18 13.06 -12.25
CA ASN A 68 5.67 11.73 -12.60
C ASN A 68 4.46 11.80 -13.56
N SER A 69 3.73 12.92 -13.59
CA SER A 69 2.60 13.10 -14.50
C SER A 69 3.01 13.15 -15.97
N PHE A 70 4.24 13.56 -16.31
CA PHE A 70 4.73 13.64 -17.69
C PHE A 70 4.67 12.28 -18.40
N TYR A 71 5.11 11.20 -17.72
CA TYR A 71 4.99 9.85 -18.25
C TYR A 71 3.54 9.50 -18.61
N GLY A 72 2.60 9.80 -17.69
CA GLY A 72 1.17 9.55 -17.92
C GLY A 72 0.61 10.33 -19.10
N VAL A 73 1.09 11.57 -19.31
CA VAL A 73 0.74 12.39 -20.47
C VAL A 73 1.23 11.76 -21.78
N PHE A 74 2.46 11.24 -21.83
CA PHE A 74 3.00 10.61 -23.03
C PHE A 74 2.42 9.23 -23.34
N ALA A 75 1.94 8.52 -22.32
CA ALA A 75 1.44 7.15 -22.44
C ALA A 75 -0.09 7.06 -22.67
N SER A 76 -0.86 8.12 -22.39
CA SER A 76 -2.33 8.09 -22.51
C SER A 76 -2.79 8.69 -23.83
N SER A 77 -3.63 7.97 -24.59
CA SER A 77 -4.20 8.43 -25.88
C SER A 77 -5.07 9.68 -25.80
N PHE A 78 -5.45 10.13 -24.59
CA PHE A 78 -6.29 11.30 -24.39
C PHE A 78 -5.55 12.63 -24.58
N TYR A 79 -4.22 12.65 -24.38
CA TYR A 79 -3.45 13.89 -24.40
C TYR A 79 -2.89 14.23 -25.78
N ARG A 80 -2.57 15.51 -25.98
CA ARG A 80 -2.04 16.00 -27.27
C ARG A 80 -0.58 15.62 -27.50
N PHE A 81 0.19 15.41 -26.45
CA PHE A 81 1.62 15.11 -26.52
C PHE A 81 1.93 13.61 -26.51
N THR A 82 0.91 12.76 -26.63
CA THR A 82 1.06 11.30 -26.58
C THR A 82 1.93 10.81 -27.72
N HIS A 83 2.91 9.96 -27.38
CA HIS A 83 3.74 9.29 -28.35
C HIS A 83 4.03 7.86 -27.84
N PRO A 84 3.48 6.82 -28.49
CA PRO A 84 3.63 5.43 -28.03
C PRO A 84 5.08 5.02 -27.81
N ASP A 85 5.98 5.39 -28.74
CA ASP A 85 7.39 5.02 -28.65
C ASP A 85 8.12 5.68 -27.47
N LEU A 86 7.70 6.89 -27.04
CA LEU A 86 8.25 7.54 -25.84
C LEU A 86 7.83 6.78 -24.58
N GLY A 87 6.53 6.48 -24.45
CA GLY A 87 6.02 5.72 -23.31
C GLY A 87 6.65 4.33 -23.20
N ALA A 88 6.80 3.63 -24.33
CA ALA A 88 7.48 2.35 -24.39
C ALA A 88 8.96 2.47 -23.97
N SER A 89 9.71 3.40 -24.59
CA SER A 89 11.14 3.58 -24.31
C SER A 89 11.43 3.92 -22.85
N ILE A 90 10.61 4.76 -22.21
CA ILE A 90 10.76 5.08 -20.77
C ILE A 90 10.67 3.79 -19.93
N THR A 91 9.64 2.96 -20.16
CA THR A 91 9.45 1.72 -19.40
C THR A 91 10.51 0.65 -19.71
N GLU A 92 11.08 0.66 -20.91
CA GLU A 92 12.16 -0.23 -21.29
C GLU A 92 13.46 0.15 -20.60
N TRP A 93 13.84 1.43 -20.62
CA TRP A 93 15.02 1.91 -19.92
C TRP A 93 14.92 1.68 -18.42
N ALA A 94 13.77 1.94 -17.80
CA ALA A 94 13.56 1.66 -16.38
C ALA A 94 13.79 0.18 -16.04
N ARG A 95 13.17 -0.74 -16.80
CA ARG A 95 13.34 -2.19 -16.60
C ARG A 95 14.76 -2.67 -16.90
N HIS A 96 15.41 -2.10 -17.90
CA HIS A 96 16.77 -2.45 -18.26
C HIS A 96 17.75 -2.03 -17.15
N ASN A 97 17.68 -0.79 -16.71
CA ASN A 97 18.54 -0.25 -15.65
C ASN A 97 18.37 -1.01 -14.34
N ILE A 98 17.13 -1.27 -13.90
CA ILE A 98 16.90 -2.03 -12.66
C ILE A 98 17.43 -3.46 -12.75
N ARG A 99 17.28 -4.14 -13.89
CA ARG A 99 17.85 -5.49 -14.07
C ARG A 99 19.38 -5.49 -14.06
N GLU A 100 19.99 -4.48 -14.65
CA GLU A 100 21.45 -4.30 -14.65
C GLU A 100 21.96 -4.08 -13.21
N ILE A 101 21.28 -3.24 -12.44
CA ILE A 101 21.61 -3.00 -11.03
C ILE A 101 21.46 -4.29 -10.23
N ILE A 102 20.32 -4.99 -10.35
CA ILE A 102 20.08 -6.26 -9.63
C ILE A 102 21.20 -7.26 -9.92
N ALA A 103 21.57 -7.45 -11.20
CA ALA A 103 22.61 -8.39 -11.58
C ALA A 103 23.97 -8.05 -10.95
N GLN A 104 24.35 -6.77 -10.93
CA GLN A 104 25.61 -6.33 -10.30
C GLN A 104 25.58 -6.50 -8.78
N VAL A 105 24.47 -6.15 -8.13
CA VAL A 105 24.31 -6.32 -6.67
C VAL A 105 24.39 -7.78 -6.26
N GLU A 106 23.77 -8.68 -7.03
CA GLU A 106 23.85 -10.13 -6.80
C GLU A 106 25.25 -10.68 -7.07
N GLU A 107 25.96 -10.18 -8.09
CA GLU A 107 27.36 -10.55 -8.38
C GLU A 107 28.31 -10.15 -7.24
N ASP A 108 28.04 -9.02 -6.58
CA ASP A 108 28.77 -8.59 -5.38
C ASP A 108 28.48 -9.47 -4.14
N GLY A 109 27.54 -10.41 -4.23
CA GLY A 109 27.13 -11.31 -3.15
C GLY A 109 26.02 -10.75 -2.25
N HIS A 110 25.37 -9.66 -2.65
CA HIS A 110 24.25 -9.09 -1.92
C HIS A 110 22.91 -9.57 -2.51
N GLU A 111 22.05 -10.11 -1.65
CA GLU A 111 20.78 -10.68 -2.08
C GLU A 111 19.73 -9.58 -2.31
N VAL A 112 19.14 -9.55 -3.50
CA VAL A 112 17.97 -8.71 -3.80
C VAL A 112 16.71 -9.49 -3.46
N VAL A 113 16.07 -9.16 -2.34
CA VAL A 113 14.93 -9.91 -1.80
C VAL A 113 13.61 -9.55 -2.49
N TYR A 114 13.53 -8.37 -3.10
CA TYR A 114 12.33 -7.89 -3.79
C TYR A 114 12.64 -6.75 -4.75
N SER A 115 11.78 -6.54 -5.75
CA SER A 115 11.81 -5.37 -6.64
C SER A 115 10.40 -5.01 -7.10
N ASP A 116 10.09 -3.72 -7.16
CA ASP A 116 8.85 -3.20 -7.74
C ASP A 116 9.13 -2.03 -8.67
N THR A 117 9.05 -2.30 -9.97
CA THR A 117 9.10 -1.34 -11.10
C THR A 117 10.38 -0.49 -11.20
N ASP A 118 10.62 0.37 -10.22
CA ASP A 118 11.69 1.37 -10.11
C ASP A 118 12.43 1.29 -8.76
N SER A 119 12.14 0.29 -7.93
CA SER A 119 12.79 0.05 -6.63
C SER A 119 13.36 -1.35 -6.51
N ILE A 120 14.41 -1.49 -5.71
CA ILE A 120 15.02 -2.76 -5.30
C ILE A 120 15.16 -2.80 -3.78
N PHE A 121 14.99 -3.99 -3.21
CA PHE A 121 15.12 -4.25 -1.78
C PHE A 121 16.30 -5.19 -1.62
N VAL A 122 17.36 -4.70 -0.99
CA VAL A 122 18.63 -5.42 -0.88
C VAL A 122 18.85 -5.80 0.58
N ARG A 123 19.20 -7.06 0.82
CA ARG A 123 19.55 -7.51 2.17
C ARG A 123 20.89 -6.89 2.56
N SER A 124 20.85 -6.00 3.54
CA SER A 124 22.05 -5.38 4.10
C SER A 124 22.91 -6.42 4.84
N PRO A 125 24.25 -6.36 4.73
CA PRO A 125 25.17 -7.28 5.42
C PRO A 125 25.36 -6.90 6.90
N VAL A 126 24.27 -6.84 7.67
CA VAL A 126 24.29 -6.61 9.12
C VAL A 126 24.31 -7.94 9.89
N ASP A 127 24.62 -7.88 11.19
CA ASP A 127 24.55 -9.07 12.05
C ASP A 127 23.11 -9.62 12.07
N LYS A 128 22.98 -10.93 11.84
CA LYS A 128 21.68 -11.63 11.87
C LYS A 128 21.09 -11.72 13.28
N GLN A 129 21.90 -11.51 14.31
CA GLN A 129 21.48 -11.50 15.71
C GLN A 129 21.00 -10.13 16.16
N ALA A 130 21.21 -9.08 15.36
CA ALA A 130 20.74 -7.75 15.68
C ALA A 130 19.20 -7.79 15.90
N PRO A 131 18.70 -7.09 16.93
CA PRO A 131 17.27 -7.05 17.20
C PRO A 131 16.48 -6.59 15.96
N ILE A 132 15.35 -7.23 15.68
CA ILE A 132 14.45 -6.81 14.59
C ILE A 132 13.67 -5.57 15.01
N LYS A 133 13.19 -5.57 16.26
CA LYS A 133 12.45 -4.45 16.85
C LYS A 133 13.41 -3.59 17.65
N ARG A 134 13.14 -2.27 17.68
CA ARG A 134 13.86 -1.36 18.55
C ARG A 134 13.64 -1.78 20.02
N PRO A 135 14.72 -2.08 20.77
CA PRO A 135 14.62 -2.37 22.19
C PRO A 135 14.24 -1.12 23.01
N ASP A 136 13.79 -1.33 24.25
CA ASP A 136 13.57 -0.24 25.21
C ASP A 136 14.91 0.45 25.57
N GLU A 137 14.84 1.69 26.09
CA GLU A 137 16.05 2.50 26.36
C GLU A 137 17.05 1.85 27.33
N ASP A 138 16.55 1.01 28.24
CA ASP A 138 17.34 0.32 29.26
C ASP A 138 17.79 -1.10 28.85
N ASP A 139 17.49 -1.54 27.63
CA ASP A 139 17.83 -2.88 27.14
C ASP A 139 19.27 -2.92 26.59
N ASP A 140 20.06 -3.88 27.04
CA ASP A 140 21.47 -4.05 26.64
C ASP A 140 21.65 -4.23 25.11
N SER A 141 20.62 -4.74 24.41
CA SER A 141 20.63 -4.97 22.97
C SER A 141 20.36 -3.71 22.13
N LEU A 142 19.99 -2.58 22.75
CA LEU A 142 19.73 -1.33 22.04
C LEU A 142 20.94 -0.85 21.23
N ASN A 143 22.15 -0.99 21.79
CA ASN A 143 23.36 -0.60 21.08
C ASN A 143 23.63 -1.47 19.84
N GLU A 144 23.29 -2.77 19.91
CA GLU A 144 23.41 -3.69 18.77
C GLU A 144 22.43 -3.29 17.66
N TRP A 145 21.20 -2.92 18.04
CA TRP A 145 20.19 -2.41 17.10
C TRP A 145 20.63 -1.12 16.42
N GLU A 146 21.14 -0.13 17.16
CA GLU A 146 21.62 1.14 16.59
C GLU A 146 22.82 0.96 15.66
N VAL A 147 23.74 0.04 16.00
CA VAL A 147 24.87 -0.31 15.12
C VAL A 147 24.37 -0.95 13.82
N ALA A 148 23.47 -1.93 13.90
CA ALA A 148 22.89 -2.58 12.73
C ALA A 148 22.14 -1.58 11.84
N LYS A 149 21.33 -0.70 12.44
CA LYS A 149 20.65 0.39 11.73
C LYS A 149 21.65 1.28 11.01
N ARG A 150 22.67 1.80 11.71
CA ARG A 150 23.69 2.67 11.11
C ARG A 150 24.43 2.01 9.94
N ASP A 151 24.80 0.74 10.10
CA ASP A 151 25.53 -0.01 9.08
C ASP A 151 24.63 -0.29 7.86
N ALA A 152 23.33 -0.54 8.07
CA ALA A 152 22.35 -0.65 7.00
C ALA A 152 22.16 0.68 6.23
N LEU A 153 22.09 1.81 6.93
CA LEU A 153 22.01 3.14 6.30
C LEU A 153 23.24 3.41 5.44
N ARG A 154 24.43 3.20 6.00
CA ARG A 154 25.69 3.38 5.28
C ARG A 154 25.75 2.51 4.02
N PHE A 155 25.37 1.24 4.13
CA PHE A 155 25.33 0.32 3.00
C PHE A 155 24.36 0.81 1.92
N GLY A 156 23.15 1.24 2.31
CA GLY A 156 22.15 1.78 1.40
C GLY A 156 22.61 3.03 0.65
N GLU A 157 23.22 3.98 1.37
CA GLU A 157 23.81 5.20 0.80
C GLU A 157 24.94 4.88 -0.19
N GLN A 158 25.86 3.99 0.18
CA GLN A 158 26.95 3.56 -0.71
C GLN A 158 26.44 2.88 -1.99
N LEU A 159 25.37 2.09 -1.87
CA LEU A 159 24.74 1.44 -3.01
C LEU A 159 24.08 2.48 -3.94
N ALA A 160 23.33 3.41 -3.36
CA ALA A 160 22.70 4.53 -4.07
C ALA A 160 23.74 5.37 -4.83
N ASP A 161 24.85 5.74 -4.18
CA ASP A 161 25.94 6.50 -4.78
C ASP A 161 26.63 5.74 -5.92
N ARG A 162 26.89 4.44 -5.74
CA ARG A 162 27.56 3.60 -6.75
C ARG A 162 26.78 3.54 -8.06
N PHE A 163 25.45 3.40 -7.98
CA PHE A 163 24.59 3.20 -9.15
C PHE A 163 24.00 4.50 -9.70
N THR A 164 24.16 5.61 -8.98
CA THR A 164 23.81 6.94 -9.48
C THR A 164 24.79 7.34 -10.59
N ARG A 165 24.24 7.58 -11.78
CA ARG A 165 24.98 8.02 -12.98
C ARG A 165 24.20 9.08 -13.73
N GLU A 166 24.84 9.74 -14.68
CA GLU A 166 24.17 10.75 -15.49
C GLU A 166 22.93 10.16 -16.19
N GLY A 167 21.76 10.74 -15.91
CA GLY A 167 20.47 10.29 -16.46
C GLY A 167 19.77 9.15 -15.69
N ALA A 168 20.36 8.63 -14.61
CA ALA A 168 19.73 7.66 -13.71
C ALA A 168 20.23 7.87 -12.27
N GLU A 169 19.39 8.44 -11.42
CA GLU A 169 19.68 8.66 -10.00
C GLU A 169 19.00 7.58 -9.16
N LEU A 170 19.77 6.92 -8.30
CA LEU A 170 19.24 5.97 -7.33
C LEU A 170 19.29 6.64 -5.96
N GLU A 171 18.13 6.88 -5.35
CA GLU A 171 18.03 7.45 -4.01
C GLU A 171 17.87 6.32 -2.97
N PHE A 172 18.58 6.41 -1.85
CA PHE A 172 18.29 5.56 -0.68
C PHE A 172 17.06 6.09 0.06
N GLU A 173 15.96 5.33 0.06
CA GLU A 173 14.66 5.80 0.56
C GLU A 173 14.30 5.29 1.96
N THR A 174 14.64 4.05 2.31
CA THR A 174 14.10 3.41 3.52
C THR A 174 14.99 2.26 3.98
N ALA A 175 15.17 2.12 5.30
CA ALA A 175 15.75 0.94 5.94
C ALA A 175 14.66 0.12 6.62
N LEU A 176 14.65 -1.20 6.38
CA LEU A 176 13.74 -2.15 7.01
C LEU A 176 14.53 -3.15 7.85
N SER A 177 14.17 -3.35 9.11
CA SER A 177 14.78 -4.40 9.94
C SER A 177 14.16 -5.78 9.71
N ALA A 178 12.91 -5.81 9.26
CA ALA A 178 12.24 -7.02 8.78
C ALA A 178 11.41 -6.71 7.53
N PHE A 179 11.31 -7.71 6.66
CA PHE A 179 10.56 -7.63 5.41
C PHE A 179 9.84 -8.95 5.16
N PHE A 180 8.57 -8.87 4.78
CA PHE A 180 7.75 -10.01 4.40
C PHE A 180 7.03 -9.74 3.08
N SER A 181 7.13 -10.69 2.15
CA SER A 181 6.26 -10.77 0.98
C SER A 181 5.91 -12.22 0.71
N HIS A 182 4.63 -12.48 0.46
CA HIS A 182 4.13 -13.80 0.05
C HIS A 182 4.27 -14.02 -1.48
N GLY A 183 5.24 -13.36 -2.12
CA GLY A 183 5.55 -13.48 -3.56
C GLY A 183 4.58 -12.77 -4.52
N ALA A 184 3.48 -12.20 -4.03
CA ALA A 184 2.59 -11.43 -4.89
C ALA A 184 3.17 -10.04 -5.17
N LYS A 185 3.18 -9.67 -6.45
CA LYS A 185 3.60 -8.34 -6.88
C LYS A 185 2.77 -7.25 -6.19
N LYS A 186 3.47 -6.20 -5.77
CA LYS A 186 2.94 -5.02 -5.07
C LYS A 186 2.31 -5.32 -3.71
N ARG A 187 2.64 -6.46 -3.10
CA ARG A 187 2.19 -6.85 -1.76
C ARG A 187 3.37 -7.23 -0.88
N TYR A 188 3.68 -6.35 0.06
CA TYR A 188 4.75 -6.56 1.01
C TYR A 188 4.50 -5.75 2.27
N VAL A 189 5.13 -6.21 3.35
CA VAL A 189 5.14 -5.55 4.64
C VAL A 189 6.57 -5.44 5.14
N GLY A 190 6.90 -4.37 5.85
CA GLY A 190 8.20 -4.25 6.49
C GLY A 190 8.15 -3.41 7.76
N ARG A 191 9.09 -3.68 8.67
CA ARG A 191 9.31 -2.86 9.86
C ARG A 191 10.33 -1.78 9.50
N VAL A 192 9.88 -0.54 9.34
CA VAL A 192 10.74 0.58 9.00
C VAL A 192 11.52 1.01 10.22
N VAL A 193 12.83 1.22 10.06
CA VAL A 193 13.71 1.80 11.10
C VAL A 193 14.27 3.17 10.72
N TRP A 194 14.13 3.55 9.43
CA TRP A 194 14.47 4.87 8.90
C TRP A 194 13.66 5.13 7.61
N PRO A 195 13.18 6.37 7.36
CA PRO A 195 13.44 7.60 8.12
C PRO A 195 12.64 7.74 9.41
N ARG A 196 11.52 7.03 9.52
CA ARG A 196 10.67 7.02 10.71
C ARG A 196 10.25 5.60 11.03
N GLU A 197 10.30 5.24 12.31
CA GLU A 197 9.87 3.92 12.77
C GLU A 197 8.35 3.76 12.58
N GLU A 198 7.96 2.83 11.70
CA GLU A 198 6.56 2.49 11.42
C GLU A 198 6.44 1.11 10.75
N MET A 199 5.24 0.54 10.74
CA MET A 199 4.95 -0.59 9.87
C MET A 199 4.57 -0.11 8.46
N LEU A 200 5.39 -0.48 7.49
CA LEU A 200 5.11 -0.27 6.08
C LEU A 200 4.22 -1.39 5.55
N ILE A 201 2.98 -1.09 5.19
CA ILE A 201 2.06 -2.04 4.55
C ILE A 201 1.74 -1.56 3.12
N ARG A 202 1.97 -2.42 2.12
CA ARG A 202 1.69 -2.11 0.71
C ARG A 202 0.83 -3.20 0.07
N GLY A 203 -0.24 -2.78 -0.61
CA GLY A 203 -1.09 -3.67 -1.42
C GLY A 203 -2.15 -4.50 -0.67
N TYR A 204 -2.29 -4.32 0.64
CA TYR A 204 -3.25 -5.04 1.49
C TYR A 204 -4.46 -4.19 1.91
N GLU A 205 -5.48 -4.87 2.45
CA GLU A 205 -6.79 -4.33 2.84
C GLU A 205 -6.75 -3.32 3.99
N VAL A 206 -5.66 -3.22 4.76
CA VAL A 206 -5.55 -2.33 5.94
C VAL A 206 -5.90 -0.87 5.64
N ARG A 207 -5.62 -0.39 4.42
CA ARG A 207 -5.90 1.00 4.00
C ARG A 207 -7.11 1.13 3.09
N ARG A 208 -7.85 0.04 2.84
CA ARG A 208 -9.01 0.06 1.95
C ARG A 208 -10.23 0.61 2.69
N THR A 209 -10.89 1.58 2.06
CA THR A 209 -12.08 2.20 2.63
C THR A 209 -13.24 1.23 2.80
N ASP A 210 -13.31 0.16 1.99
CA ASP A 210 -14.35 -0.85 2.06
C ASP A 210 -14.04 -2.02 3.03
N SER A 211 -12.98 -1.94 3.83
CA SER A 211 -12.67 -2.89 4.92
C SER A 211 -13.55 -2.63 6.16
N PHE A 212 -13.40 -3.47 7.19
CA PHE A 212 -14.00 -3.30 8.53
C PHE A 212 -12.91 -3.36 9.61
N ALA A 213 -13.22 -2.85 10.80
CA ALA A 213 -12.23 -2.60 11.86
C ALA A 213 -11.55 -3.90 12.32
N LEU A 214 -12.32 -4.97 12.55
CA LEU A 214 -11.78 -6.27 12.94
C LEU A 214 -10.75 -6.78 11.92
N LEU A 215 -11.11 -6.84 10.63
CA LEU A 215 -10.19 -7.30 9.58
C LEU A 215 -8.90 -6.48 9.56
N THR A 216 -9.01 -5.16 9.71
CA THR A 216 -7.87 -4.26 9.69
C THR A 216 -6.95 -4.50 10.89
N ARG A 217 -7.53 -4.59 12.10
CA ARG A 217 -6.80 -4.87 13.35
C ARG A 217 -6.12 -6.24 13.31
N THR A 218 -6.87 -7.28 12.99
CA THR A 218 -6.38 -8.66 12.88
C THR A 218 -5.27 -8.78 11.84
N MET A 219 -5.40 -8.12 10.68
CA MET A 219 -4.35 -8.14 9.65
C MET A 219 -3.08 -7.42 10.10
N THR A 220 -3.20 -6.26 10.76
CA THR A 220 -2.04 -5.54 11.31
C THR A 220 -1.33 -6.36 12.39
N GLU A 221 -2.08 -6.98 13.30
CA GLU A 221 -1.54 -7.84 14.36
C GLU A 221 -0.87 -9.10 13.79
N MET A 222 -1.49 -9.74 12.80
CA MET A 222 -0.88 -10.82 12.03
C MET A 222 0.47 -10.41 11.44
N PHE A 223 0.55 -9.21 10.86
CA PHE A 223 1.81 -8.74 10.29
C PHE A 223 2.88 -8.44 11.34
N GLU A 224 2.51 -7.89 12.51
CA GLU A 224 3.47 -7.74 13.61
C GLU A 224 4.04 -9.12 14.01
N MET A 225 3.17 -10.11 14.26
CA MET A 225 3.58 -11.47 14.61
C MET A 225 4.47 -12.11 13.53
N ILE A 226 4.13 -11.97 12.25
CA ILE A 226 4.96 -12.49 11.14
C ILE A 226 6.34 -11.83 11.11
N LEU A 227 6.42 -10.51 11.31
CA LEU A 227 7.70 -9.79 11.33
C LEU A 227 8.55 -10.14 12.56
N ASP A 228 7.92 -10.60 13.63
CA ASP A 228 8.57 -11.07 14.86
C ASP A 228 8.93 -12.57 14.80
N GLY A 229 8.62 -13.27 13.70
CA GLY A 229 8.91 -14.71 13.53
C GLY A 229 7.92 -15.63 14.25
N GLU A 230 6.71 -15.15 14.53
CA GLU A 230 5.64 -15.86 15.24
C GLU A 230 4.53 -16.32 14.26
N GLU A 231 4.90 -16.93 13.13
CA GLU A 231 3.94 -17.18 12.03
C GLU A 231 2.82 -18.14 12.44
N TRP A 232 3.13 -19.15 13.26
CA TRP A 232 2.12 -20.08 13.78
C TRP A 232 1.15 -19.41 14.75
N ALA A 233 1.62 -18.49 15.60
CA ALA A 233 0.76 -17.73 16.49
C ALA A 233 -0.19 -16.82 15.69
N ALA A 234 0.30 -16.21 14.60
CA ALA A 234 -0.50 -15.41 13.70
C ALA A 234 -1.65 -16.21 13.05
N VAL A 235 -1.38 -17.46 12.66
CA VAL A 235 -2.39 -18.38 12.12
C VAL A 235 -3.43 -18.75 13.17
N GLU A 236 -3.02 -19.13 14.38
CA GLU A 236 -3.95 -19.51 15.45
C GLU A 236 -4.82 -18.33 15.91
N MET A 237 -4.24 -17.14 16.05
CA MET A 237 -5.00 -15.91 16.33
C MET A 237 -6.07 -15.67 15.25
N THR A 238 -5.72 -15.87 13.98
CA THR A 238 -6.66 -15.71 12.87
C THR A 238 -7.81 -16.70 12.92
N LYS A 239 -7.54 -17.96 13.24
CA LYS A 239 -8.57 -18.98 13.41
C LYS A 239 -9.51 -18.62 14.55
N SER A 240 -8.95 -18.21 15.71
CA SER A 240 -9.74 -17.77 16.86
C SER A 240 -10.69 -16.63 16.50
N VAL A 241 -10.18 -15.59 15.82
CA VAL A 241 -11.01 -14.44 15.39
C VAL A 241 -12.11 -14.86 14.41
N ILE A 242 -11.82 -15.80 13.50
CA ILE A 242 -12.83 -16.33 12.56
C ILE A 242 -13.93 -17.09 13.33
N ASP A 243 -13.55 -17.90 14.31
CA ASP A 243 -14.50 -18.67 15.12
C ASP A 243 -15.35 -17.76 16.02
N ASP A 244 -14.76 -16.72 16.62
CA ASP A 244 -15.50 -15.68 17.35
C ASP A 244 -16.58 -15.00 16.48
N VAL A 245 -16.25 -14.70 15.22
CA VAL A 245 -17.22 -14.13 14.29
C VAL A 245 -18.33 -15.14 13.96
N LYS A 246 -17.99 -16.42 13.75
CA LYS A 246 -18.97 -17.49 13.47
C LYS A 246 -19.94 -17.70 14.64
N GLU A 247 -19.41 -17.67 15.86
CA GLU A 247 -20.15 -17.89 17.11
C GLU A 247 -20.96 -16.67 17.56
N ARG A 248 -20.82 -15.54 16.85
CA ARG A 248 -21.44 -14.26 17.19
C ARG A 248 -20.97 -13.67 18.53
N SER A 249 -19.72 -13.95 18.91
CA SER A 249 -19.08 -13.36 20.09
C SER A 249 -18.43 -11.99 19.80
N THR A 250 -18.33 -11.60 18.53
CA THR A 250 -17.76 -10.32 18.08
C THR A 250 -18.79 -9.18 18.12
N ASP A 251 -18.38 -8.00 18.56
CA ASP A 251 -19.20 -6.79 18.48
C ASP A 251 -19.46 -6.39 17.02
N ALA A 252 -20.72 -6.15 16.66
CA ALA A 252 -21.11 -5.68 15.34
C ALA A 252 -20.44 -4.35 14.96
N ALA A 253 -20.07 -3.52 15.94
CA ALA A 253 -19.33 -2.28 15.72
C ALA A 253 -17.97 -2.51 15.03
N ASP A 254 -17.33 -3.65 15.30
CA ASP A 254 -16.05 -4.03 14.70
C ASP A 254 -16.21 -4.55 13.24
N LEU A 255 -17.46 -4.78 12.81
CA LEU A 255 -17.82 -5.35 11.50
C LEU A 255 -18.45 -4.34 10.53
N ILE A 256 -18.48 -3.06 10.91
CA ILE A 256 -19.06 -1.99 10.07
C ILE A 256 -18.25 -1.84 8.78
N ILE A 257 -18.94 -1.90 7.65
CA ILE A 257 -18.37 -1.58 6.33
C ILE A 257 -18.83 -0.17 5.97
N SER A 258 -17.88 0.71 5.65
CA SER A 258 -18.20 2.11 5.32
C SER A 258 -17.76 2.47 3.91
N ARG A 259 -18.65 3.01 3.08
CA ARG A 259 -18.27 3.53 1.75
C ARG A 259 -18.86 4.91 1.49
N SER A 260 -18.11 5.74 0.76
CA SER A 260 -18.62 7.03 0.29
C SER A 260 -19.76 6.81 -0.71
N CYS A 261 -20.94 7.33 -0.38
CA CYS A 261 -22.12 7.26 -1.22
C CYS A 261 -22.36 8.62 -1.89
N LYS A 262 -22.22 8.68 -3.21
CA LYS A 262 -22.49 9.87 -4.03
C LYS A 262 -23.96 9.92 -4.42
N GLY A 263 -24.39 11.05 -4.95
CA GLY A 263 -25.75 11.29 -5.45
C GLY A 263 -25.86 12.70 -6.02
N THR A 264 -26.94 12.99 -6.73
CA THR A 264 -27.26 14.34 -7.19
C THR A 264 -28.41 14.90 -6.37
N LEU A 265 -28.19 16.03 -5.69
CA LEU A 265 -29.25 16.72 -4.98
C LEU A 265 -30.22 17.38 -5.97
N ARG A 266 -31.51 17.13 -5.82
CA ARG A 266 -32.57 17.77 -6.61
C ARG A 266 -33.06 19.04 -5.92
N ARG A 267 -33.78 19.88 -6.68
CA ARG A 267 -34.32 21.16 -6.18
C ARG A 267 -35.32 20.98 -5.03
N ASP A 268 -35.99 19.84 -4.95
CA ASP A 268 -36.94 19.48 -3.89
C ASP A 268 -36.25 18.90 -2.63
N GLY A 269 -34.91 18.87 -2.59
CA GLY A 269 -34.13 18.31 -1.48
C GLY A 269 -33.97 16.78 -1.55
N SER A 270 -34.61 16.10 -2.50
CA SER A 270 -34.43 14.66 -2.69
C SER A 270 -33.09 14.33 -3.36
N VAL A 271 -32.59 13.11 -3.14
CA VAL A 271 -31.31 12.67 -3.70
C VAL A 271 -31.54 11.65 -4.81
N ASP A 272 -30.96 11.94 -5.97
CA ASP A 272 -30.99 11.06 -7.13
C ASP A 272 -29.70 10.24 -7.26
N PHE A 273 -29.81 8.93 -7.10
CA PHE A 273 -28.67 8.01 -7.21
C PHE A 273 -28.44 7.50 -8.64
N THR A 274 -29.44 7.54 -9.53
CA THR A 274 -29.33 6.92 -10.87
C THR A 274 -28.45 7.72 -11.82
N LYS A 275 -28.20 9.00 -11.52
CA LYS A 275 -27.25 9.85 -12.27
C LYS A 275 -25.79 9.50 -12.03
N VAL A 276 -25.50 8.79 -10.94
CA VAL A 276 -24.12 8.45 -10.53
C VAL A 276 -23.86 6.95 -10.62
N TYR A 277 -24.89 6.13 -10.44
CA TYR A 277 -24.78 4.67 -10.44
C TYR A 277 -25.76 4.04 -11.43
N ASP A 278 -25.25 3.15 -12.28
CA ASP A 278 -26.07 2.41 -13.26
C ASP A 278 -27.09 1.48 -12.58
N ASN A 279 -26.66 0.80 -11.50
CA ASN A 279 -27.52 -0.08 -10.70
C ASN A 279 -27.48 0.29 -9.21
N PRO A 280 -28.18 1.36 -8.77
CA PRO A 280 -28.12 1.82 -7.39
C PRO A 280 -28.74 0.82 -6.40
N ASN A 281 -29.68 -0.03 -6.83
CA ASN A 281 -30.30 -1.02 -5.95
C ASN A 281 -29.42 -2.27 -5.74
N GLY A 282 -28.48 -2.53 -6.65
CA GLY A 282 -27.49 -3.61 -6.47
C GLY A 282 -26.39 -3.27 -5.47
N LEU A 283 -26.23 -1.98 -5.11
CA LEU A 283 -25.11 -1.51 -4.30
C LEU A 283 -25.50 -1.45 -2.80
N PRO A 284 -24.80 -2.18 -1.90
CA PRO A 284 -25.11 -2.19 -0.47
C PRO A 284 -25.14 -0.81 0.19
N TYR A 285 -24.08 -0.01 0.00
CA TYR A 285 -23.97 1.33 0.60
C TYR A 285 -25.02 2.32 0.08
N VAL A 286 -25.50 2.15 -1.16
CA VAL A 286 -26.59 2.98 -1.70
C VAL A 286 -27.93 2.58 -1.08
N ARG A 287 -28.17 1.28 -0.87
CA ARG A 287 -29.37 0.81 -0.16
C ARG A 287 -29.38 1.25 1.30
N ALA A 288 -28.24 1.17 1.99
CA ALA A 288 -28.08 1.72 3.33
C ALA A 288 -28.32 3.23 3.37
N ALA A 289 -27.85 3.98 2.36
CA ALA A 289 -28.13 5.41 2.23
C ALA A 289 -29.63 5.71 2.00
N LYS A 290 -30.30 4.93 1.15
CA LYS A 290 -31.74 5.05 0.91
C LYS A 290 -32.54 4.75 2.18
N GLU A 291 -32.15 3.72 2.92
CA GLU A 291 -32.75 3.36 4.21
C GLU A 291 -32.63 4.52 5.20
N ARG A 292 -31.43 5.08 5.36
CA ARG A 292 -31.14 6.27 6.18
C ARG A 292 -32.04 7.46 5.82
N ILE A 293 -32.13 7.81 4.52
CA ILE A 293 -32.99 8.91 4.04
C ILE A 293 -34.46 8.64 4.36
N ARG A 294 -34.91 7.39 4.15
CA ARG A 294 -36.29 6.99 4.44
C ARG A 294 -36.61 7.06 5.94
N ARG A 295 -35.62 6.92 6.82
CA ARG A 295 -35.76 7.16 8.27
C ARG A 295 -35.70 8.64 8.66
N GLY A 296 -35.62 9.56 7.68
CA GLY A 296 -35.60 11.00 7.93
C GLY A 296 -34.26 11.54 8.41
N LEU A 297 -33.18 10.74 8.35
CA LEU A 297 -31.85 11.17 8.76
C LEU A 297 -31.16 11.97 7.64
N PRO A 298 -30.32 12.97 7.99
CA PRO A 298 -29.64 13.78 7.01
C PRO A 298 -28.67 12.94 6.17
N PHE A 299 -28.63 13.22 4.87
CA PHE A 299 -27.69 12.62 3.92
C PHE A 299 -27.07 13.71 3.04
N THR A 300 -25.74 13.69 2.92
CA THR A 300 -25.00 14.58 2.03
C THR A 300 -24.28 13.76 0.97
N PRO A 301 -24.48 14.02 -0.34
CA PRO A 301 -23.75 13.34 -1.40
C PRO A 301 -22.23 13.36 -1.17
N GLY A 302 -21.62 12.18 -1.17
CA GLY A 302 -20.20 11.97 -0.91
C GLY A 302 -19.88 11.51 0.52
N MET A 303 -20.83 11.61 1.46
CA MET A 303 -20.62 11.17 2.83
C MET A 303 -20.37 9.65 2.90
N LYS A 304 -19.62 9.23 3.93
CA LYS A 304 -19.45 7.82 4.25
C LYS A 304 -20.74 7.27 4.85
N VAL A 305 -21.16 6.11 4.36
CA VAL A 305 -22.33 5.38 4.86
C VAL A 305 -21.84 4.04 5.39
N GLY A 306 -21.96 3.87 6.70
CA GLY A 306 -21.70 2.61 7.41
C GLY A 306 -22.89 1.66 7.29
N TYR A 307 -22.62 0.38 7.10
CA TYR A 307 -23.64 -0.66 7.05
C TYR A 307 -23.09 -2.01 7.50
N ILE A 308 -24.00 -2.89 7.91
CA ILE A 308 -23.76 -4.29 8.25
C ILE A 308 -24.45 -5.17 7.22
N VAL A 309 -23.79 -6.24 6.80
CA VAL A 309 -24.42 -7.29 5.99
C VAL A 309 -25.14 -8.26 6.91
N THR A 310 -26.46 -8.37 6.74
CA THR A 310 -27.33 -9.17 7.61
C THR A 310 -27.75 -10.50 6.98
N ASP A 311 -27.75 -10.60 5.64
CA ASP A 311 -27.93 -11.86 4.91
C ASP A 311 -27.24 -11.81 3.54
N ALA A 312 -26.15 -12.56 3.38
CA ALA A 312 -25.41 -12.66 2.13
C ALA A 312 -25.95 -13.74 1.17
N LYS A 313 -26.91 -14.58 1.58
CA LYS A 313 -27.48 -15.64 0.73
C LYS A 313 -28.53 -15.07 -0.23
N SER A 314 -29.16 -13.96 0.12
CA SER A 314 -30.06 -13.21 -0.76
C SER A 314 -29.33 -12.52 -1.92
N SER A 315 -30.03 -12.30 -3.05
CA SER A 315 -29.51 -11.55 -4.21
C SER A 315 -30.47 -10.43 -4.62
N PRO A 316 -30.09 -9.14 -4.46
CA PRO A 316 -28.85 -8.66 -3.82
C PRO A 316 -28.85 -8.93 -2.31
N MET A 317 -27.67 -9.15 -1.71
CA MET A 317 -27.49 -9.40 -0.27
C MET A 317 -28.25 -8.39 0.61
N THR A 318 -28.79 -8.76 1.75
CA THR A 318 -29.47 -7.83 2.65
C THR A 318 -28.46 -7.08 3.51
N VAL A 319 -28.68 -5.77 3.67
CA VAL A 319 -27.83 -4.90 4.50
C VAL A 319 -28.68 -3.92 5.30
N GLU A 320 -28.16 -3.52 6.45
CA GLU A 320 -28.75 -2.52 7.32
C GLU A 320 -27.76 -1.39 7.59
N PRO A 321 -28.19 -0.11 7.57
CA PRO A 321 -27.31 0.99 7.92
C PRO A 321 -26.89 0.90 9.39
N TRP A 322 -25.64 1.24 9.68
CA TRP A 322 -25.19 1.39 11.05
C TRP A 322 -25.63 2.76 11.57
N LEU A 323 -26.59 2.75 12.51
CA LEU A 323 -27.19 3.97 13.09
C LEU A 323 -27.09 4.00 14.63
N VAL A 324 -26.41 3.02 15.23
CA VAL A 324 -26.25 2.88 16.69
C VAL A 324 -25.63 4.15 17.29
N ASP A 325 -24.56 4.66 16.67
CA ASP A 325 -23.82 5.83 17.20
C ASP A 325 -24.61 7.15 17.07
N GLU A 326 -25.51 7.24 16.09
CA GLU A 326 -26.22 8.49 15.77
C GLU A 326 -27.54 8.61 16.53
N ILE A 327 -28.26 7.51 16.70
CA ILE A 327 -29.62 7.51 17.27
C ILE A 327 -29.86 6.43 18.33
N GLY A 328 -28.83 5.68 18.74
CA GLY A 328 -28.93 4.71 19.83
C GLY A 328 -29.79 3.49 19.53
N GLU A 329 -29.99 3.14 18.26
CA GLU A 329 -30.74 1.95 17.87
C GLU A 329 -30.01 0.65 18.27
N LYS A 330 -30.76 -0.46 18.34
CA LYS A 330 -30.17 -1.80 18.51
C LYS A 330 -29.24 -2.08 17.32
N ALA A 331 -28.05 -2.60 17.60
CA ALA A 331 -27.11 -3.03 16.58
C ALA A 331 -27.73 -4.08 15.63
N PRO A 332 -27.56 -3.94 14.30
CA PRO A 332 -27.99 -4.96 13.34
C PRO A 332 -27.33 -6.31 13.62
N GLU A 333 -28.10 -7.40 13.48
CA GLU A 333 -27.55 -8.74 13.59
C GLU A 333 -26.85 -9.13 12.29
N TYR A 334 -25.53 -9.25 12.34
CA TYR A 334 -24.71 -9.53 11.16
C TYR A 334 -24.84 -10.99 10.68
N ASP A 335 -24.48 -11.23 9.42
CA ASP A 335 -24.32 -12.57 8.85
C ASP A 335 -22.92 -13.14 9.20
N PRO A 336 -22.80 -14.08 10.15
CA PRO A 336 -21.51 -14.60 10.60
C PRO A 336 -20.73 -15.27 9.47
N ASP A 337 -21.41 -16.00 8.59
CA ASP A 337 -20.78 -16.71 7.49
C ASP A 337 -20.15 -15.73 6.48
N TYR A 338 -20.82 -14.60 6.23
CA TYR A 338 -20.30 -13.56 5.35
C TYR A 338 -18.99 -12.96 5.88
N TYR A 339 -18.97 -12.56 7.14
CA TYR A 339 -17.81 -11.91 7.75
C TYR A 339 -16.65 -12.89 7.98
N ALA A 340 -16.94 -14.12 8.42
CA ALA A 340 -15.94 -15.18 8.57
C ALA A 340 -15.26 -15.50 7.23
N ARG A 341 -16.02 -15.68 6.14
CA ARG A 341 -15.45 -15.85 4.79
C ARG A 341 -14.63 -14.66 4.35
N ARG A 342 -15.04 -13.44 4.70
CA ARG A 342 -14.31 -12.24 4.33
C ARG A 342 -12.97 -12.11 5.06
N LEU A 343 -12.94 -12.45 6.35
CA LEU A 343 -11.70 -12.59 7.12
C LEU A 343 -10.80 -13.66 6.52
N ALA A 344 -11.30 -14.89 6.37
CA ALA A 344 -10.54 -16.02 5.84
C ALA A 344 -9.99 -15.75 4.44
N LYS A 345 -10.75 -15.07 3.57
CA LYS A 345 -10.30 -14.72 2.22
C LYS A 345 -9.17 -13.69 2.19
N SER A 346 -9.23 -12.70 3.06
CA SER A 346 -8.21 -11.64 3.10
C SER A 346 -6.96 -12.10 3.84
N LEU A 347 -7.12 -12.76 4.98
CA LEU A 347 -6.04 -13.28 5.82
C LEU A 347 -5.42 -14.56 5.24
N GLY A 348 -6.24 -15.41 4.60
CA GLY A 348 -5.81 -16.64 3.93
C GLY A 348 -4.76 -16.43 2.85
N ARG A 349 -4.80 -15.28 2.15
CA ARG A 349 -3.77 -14.92 1.15
C ARG A 349 -2.38 -14.71 1.75
N ILE A 350 -2.33 -14.38 3.04
CA ILE A 350 -1.10 -14.16 3.78
C ILE A 350 -0.66 -15.51 4.37
N THR A 351 -1.58 -16.20 5.05
CA THR A 351 -1.29 -17.47 5.73
C THR A 351 -1.01 -18.63 4.79
N GLU A 352 -1.39 -18.53 3.52
CA GLU A 352 -1.05 -19.52 2.48
C GLU A 352 0.47 -19.68 2.34
N ALA A 353 1.25 -18.61 2.57
CA ALA A 353 2.71 -18.68 2.64
C ALA A 353 3.23 -19.62 3.74
N PHE A 354 2.39 -19.91 4.75
CA PHE A 354 2.67 -20.81 5.87
C PHE A 354 1.84 -22.10 5.80
N GLY A 355 1.25 -22.40 4.64
CA GLY A 355 0.50 -23.62 4.40
C GLY A 355 -0.92 -23.64 4.96
N TRP A 356 -1.53 -22.46 5.17
CA TRP A 356 -2.93 -22.31 5.60
C TRP A 356 -3.75 -21.47 4.62
N SER A 357 -4.60 -22.13 3.84
CA SER A 357 -5.50 -21.52 2.87
C SER A 357 -6.77 -20.93 3.51
N GLU A 358 -7.53 -20.15 2.73
CA GLU A 358 -8.87 -19.64 3.10
C GLU A 358 -9.79 -20.78 3.62
N ASN A 359 -9.76 -21.94 2.97
CA ASN A 359 -10.61 -23.08 3.35
C ASN A 359 -10.20 -23.71 4.68
N GLU A 360 -8.90 -23.80 4.96
CA GLU A 360 -8.37 -24.38 6.20
C GLU A 360 -8.59 -23.43 7.39
N LEU A 361 -8.49 -22.12 7.17
CA LEU A 361 -8.90 -21.13 8.16
C LEU A 361 -10.41 -21.22 8.46
N LEU A 362 -11.25 -21.45 7.44
CA LEU A 362 -12.69 -21.60 7.64
C LEU A 362 -13.07 -22.92 8.32
N SER A 363 -12.40 -24.02 8.01
CA SER A 363 -12.69 -25.32 8.61
C SER A 363 -12.07 -25.50 9.99
N GLY A 364 -11.05 -24.71 10.33
CA GLY A 364 -10.26 -24.84 11.55
C GLY A 364 -9.29 -26.03 11.54
N SER A 365 -9.23 -26.79 10.44
CA SER A 365 -8.42 -28.00 10.30
C SER A 365 -7.63 -27.99 9.00
N ARG A 366 -6.35 -28.37 9.07
CA ARG A 366 -5.51 -28.57 7.89
C ARG A 366 -5.91 -29.86 7.18
N GLN A 367 -6.25 -29.79 5.90
CA GLN A 367 -6.59 -30.99 5.14
C GLN A 367 -5.28 -31.58 4.60
N GLN A 368 -4.71 -32.56 5.29
CA GLN A 368 -3.49 -33.23 4.83
C GLN A 368 -3.73 -33.86 3.46
N SER A 369 -2.90 -33.49 2.49
CA SER A 369 -2.87 -34.13 1.18
C SER A 369 -2.24 -35.52 1.32
N ILE A 370 -2.67 -36.48 0.49
CA ILE A 370 -2.03 -37.81 0.45
C ILE A 370 -0.54 -37.74 0.06
N PHE A 371 -0.11 -36.59 -0.46
CA PHE A 371 1.27 -36.29 -0.84
C PHE A 371 2.10 -35.61 0.27
N ASP A 372 1.51 -35.34 1.44
CA ASP A 372 2.21 -34.77 2.60
C ASP A 372 2.87 -35.85 3.51
N PHE A 373 2.89 -37.12 3.05
CA PHE A 373 3.49 -38.28 3.73
C PHE A 373 4.77 -38.76 3.07
#